data_AF-A0A954E8D2-F1
#
_entry.id   AF-A0A954E8D2-F1
#
_cell.length_a   1.000
_cell.length_b   1.000
_cell.length_c   1.000
_cell.angle_alpha   90.00
_cell.angle_beta   90.00
_cell.angle_gamma   90.00
#
_symmetry.space_group_name_H-M   'P 1'
#
loop_
_entity.id
_entity.type
_entity.pdbx_description
1 polymer ?
#
loop_
_entity_poly.entity_id
_entity_poly.type
_entity_poly.pdbx_seq_one_letter_code
_entity_poly.pdbx_strand_id
1 'polypeptide(L)'
;MISPHKSLDQPLGEVLEDRKIRVFLDRIVEFWRDVDLLGCGPKYEEMAEHLRELHEILTDHCQKVERQLLPMQSVKQARRGSQIETFRDEQVELLERLAHDRELVQRHCPCEELANWTTLGEEISTLVELIISHLATERELLESLRAE
;
A
#
# COMPACT_ATOMS: atom_id res chain seq x y z
N MET A 1 7.07 36.80 -22.96
CA MET A 1 7.57 35.53 -22.39
C MET A 1 6.84 35.32 -21.07
N ILE A 2 5.82 34.46 -21.07
CA ILE A 2 5.03 34.16 -19.88
C ILE A 2 5.34 32.69 -19.57
N SER A 3 6.08 32.43 -18.49
CA SER A 3 6.20 31.08 -17.94
C SER A 3 4.82 30.66 -17.44
N PRO A 4 4.26 29.53 -17.90
CA PRO A 4 3.09 28.97 -17.26
C PRO A 4 3.58 28.26 -16.00
N HIS A 5 3.36 28.87 -14.85
CA HIS A 5 3.29 28.14 -13.59
C HIS A 5 2.19 27.09 -13.76
N LYS A 6 2.58 25.84 -13.99
CA LYS A 6 1.66 24.70 -13.97
C LYS A 6 1.06 24.62 -12.57
N SER A 7 -0.27 24.61 -12.55
CA SER A 7 -1.16 24.53 -11.40
C SER A 7 -0.63 23.68 -10.24
N LEU A 8 -0.65 24.29 -9.05
CA LEU A 8 -0.66 23.67 -7.73
C LEU A 8 -2.00 22.95 -7.43
N ASP A 9 -2.68 22.38 -8.44
CA ASP A 9 -3.98 21.70 -8.32
C ASP A 9 -3.82 20.17 -8.22
N GLN A 10 -2.82 19.68 -7.49
CA GLN A 10 -2.64 18.24 -7.25
C GLN A 10 -3.32 17.61 -6.01
N PRO A 11 -4.15 18.27 -5.17
CA PRO A 11 -4.71 17.60 -3.99
C PRO A 11 -5.84 16.61 -4.34
N LEU A 12 -6.52 16.79 -5.48
CA LEU A 12 -7.60 15.88 -5.90
C LEU A 12 -7.08 14.53 -6.40
N GLY A 13 -5.88 14.46 -6.96
CA GLY A 13 -5.31 13.21 -7.48
C GLY A 13 -4.95 12.23 -6.37
N GLU A 14 -4.17 12.68 -5.39
CA GLU A 14 -3.70 11.86 -4.27
C GLU A 14 -4.84 11.40 -3.36
N VAL A 15 -5.77 12.31 -3.01
CA VAL A 15 -6.94 11.96 -2.19
C VAL A 15 -7.84 10.93 -2.87
N LEU A 16 -7.90 10.93 -4.21
CA LEU A 16 -8.64 9.93 -4.97
C LEU A 16 -7.88 8.60 -5.08
N GLU A 17 -6.54 8.59 -5.08
CA GLU A 17 -5.74 7.37 -5.11
C GLU A 17 -5.71 6.67 -3.74
N ASP A 18 -5.50 7.41 -2.65
CA ASP A 18 -5.65 6.91 -1.27
C ASP A 18 -7.01 6.26 -1.06
N ARG A 19 -8.07 6.90 -1.56
CA ARG A 19 -9.43 6.39 -1.45
C ARG A 19 -9.60 5.08 -2.23
N LYS A 20 -9.00 4.96 -3.42
CA LYS A 20 -9.05 3.71 -4.20
C LYS A 20 -8.33 2.58 -3.48
N ILE A 21 -7.14 2.85 -2.93
CA ILE A 21 -6.38 1.86 -2.15
C ILE A 21 -7.23 1.40 -0.95
N ARG A 22 -7.78 2.34 -0.18
CA ARG A 22 -8.63 2.01 0.99
C ARG A 22 -9.85 1.17 0.63
N VAL A 23 -10.57 1.53 -0.43
CA VAL A 23 -11.71 0.72 -0.93
C VAL A 23 -11.26 -0.68 -1.35
N PHE A 24 -10.07 -0.81 -1.93
CA PHE A 24 -9.51 -2.11 -2.30
C PHE A 24 -9.12 -2.95 -1.07
N LEU A 25 -8.56 -2.31 -0.04
CA LEU A 25 -8.25 -2.97 1.24
C LEU A 25 -9.53 -3.47 1.93
N ASP A 26 -10.59 -2.65 1.96
CA ASP A 26 -11.89 -3.06 2.51
C ASP A 26 -12.42 -4.31 1.78
N ARG A 27 -12.29 -4.34 0.44
CA ARG A 27 -12.67 -5.51 -0.36
C ARG A 27 -11.85 -6.76 -0.01
N ILE A 28 -10.54 -6.63 0.22
CA ILE A 28 -9.69 -7.76 0.65
C ILE A 28 -10.16 -8.29 2.01
N VAL A 29 -10.45 -7.41 2.97
CA VAL A 29 -10.90 -7.80 4.31
C VAL A 29 -12.26 -8.50 4.24
N GLU A 30 -13.21 -7.96 3.47
CA GLU A 30 -14.51 -8.58 3.24
C GLU A 30 -14.36 -9.95 2.59
N PHE A 31 -13.54 -10.05 1.55
CA PHE A 31 -13.28 -11.31 0.87
C PHE A 31 -12.66 -12.34 1.82
N TRP A 32 -11.69 -11.95 2.65
CA TRP A 32 -11.07 -12.84 3.63
C TRP A 32 -12.08 -13.36 4.66
N ARG A 33 -12.95 -12.49 5.18
CA ARG A 33 -14.04 -12.90 6.08
C ARG A 33 -14.96 -13.92 5.41
N ASP A 34 -15.27 -13.72 4.14
CA ASP A 34 -16.10 -14.65 3.37
C ASP A 34 -15.37 -15.98 3.07
N VAL A 35 -14.04 -16.00 3.01
CA VAL A 35 -13.23 -17.22 2.88
C VAL A 35 -13.27 -18.00 4.19
N ASP A 36 -13.02 -17.32 5.31
CA ASP A 36 -12.99 -17.90 6.66
C ASP A 36 -14.36 -18.50 7.05
N LEU A 37 -15.45 -17.78 6.75
CA LEU A 37 -16.82 -18.24 7.06
C LEU A 37 -17.28 -19.45 6.25
N LEU A 38 -16.84 -19.58 5.00
CA LEU A 38 -17.35 -20.60 4.08
C LEU A 38 -16.51 -21.87 4.04
N GLY A 39 -15.23 -21.79 4.41
CA GLY A 39 -14.33 -22.94 4.55
C GLY A 39 -14.01 -23.64 3.23
N CYS A 40 -12.75 -23.51 2.79
CA CYS A 40 -12.10 -24.26 1.70
C CYS A 40 -12.79 -24.20 0.32
N GLY A 41 -12.27 -23.38 -0.61
CA GLY A 41 -12.71 -23.34 -2.01
C GLY A 41 -11.75 -22.58 -2.95
N PRO A 42 -12.08 -22.37 -4.23
CA PRO A 42 -11.25 -21.65 -5.22
C PRO A 42 -10.98 -20.17 -4.85
N LYS A 43 -11.56 -19.70 -3.76
CA LYS A 43 -11.39 -18.36 -3.22
C LYS A 43 -9.94 -18.00 -2.87
N TYR A 44 -9.04 -18.96 -2.65
CA TYR A 44 -7.64 -18.64 -2.37
C TYR A 44 -6.87 -18.20 -3.60
N GLU A 45 -7.17 -18.78 -4.76
CA GLU A 45 -6.63 -18.28 -6.03
C GLU A 45 -7.11 -16.84 -6.26
N GLU A 46 -8.39 -16.58 -5.96
CA GLU A 46 -8.95 -15.22 -6.02
C GLU A 46 -8.35 -14.28 -4.97
N MET A 47 -8.03 -14.73 -3.75
CA MET A 47 -7.29 -13.93 -2.77
C MET A 47 -5.87 -13.62 -3.26
N ALA A 48 -5.17 -14.61 -3.82
CA ALA A 48 -3.84 -14.40 -4.39
C ALA A 48 -3.89 -13.39 -5.54
N GLU A 49 -4.94 -13.42 -6.37
CA GLU A 49 -5.18 -12.41 -7.39
C GLU A 49 -5.49 -11.03 -6.80
N HIS A 50 -6.28 -10.93 -5.72
CA HIS A 50 -6.52 -9.67 -5.02
C HIS A 50 -5.23 -9.09 -4.42
N LEU A 51 -4.38 -9.92 -3.81
CA LEU A 51 -3.08 -9.46 -3.30
C LEU A 51 -2.14 -9.06 -4.44
N ARG A 52 -2.20 -9.73 -5.61
CA ARG A 52 -1.47 -9.31 -6.82
C ARG A 52 -1.94 -7.93 -7.30
N GLU A 53 -3.24 -7.74 -7.42
CA GLU A 53 -3.84 -6.46 -7.84
C GLU A 53 -3.48 -5.33 -6.85
N LEU A 54 -3.56 -5.59 -5.54
CA LEU A 54 -3.12 -4.64 -4.52
C LEU A 54 -1.64 -4.28 -4.68
N HIS A 55 -0.79 -5.27 -4.94
CA HIS A 55 0.64 -5.05 -5.15
C HIS A 55 0.92 -4.16 -6.36
N GLU A 56 0.19 -4.37 -7.46
CA GLU A 56 0.30 -3.53 -8.67
C GLU A 56 -0.15 -2.08 -8.38
N ILE A 57 -1.27 -1.91 -7.69
CA ILE A 57 -1.81 -0.59 -7.31
C ILE A 57 -0.81 0.14 -6.40
N LEU A 58 -0.32 -0.52 -5.35
CA LEU A 58 0.62 0.08 -4.40
C LEU A 58 1.97 0.39 -5.05
N THR A 59 2.48 -0.48 -5.93
CA THR A 59 3.72 -0.22 -6.66
C THR A 59 3.60 1.03 -7.53
N ASP A 60 2.51 1.17 -8.28
CA ASP A 60 2.26 2.36 -9.11
C ASP A 60 2.10 3.62 -8.25
N HIS A 61 1.38 3.51 -7.12
CA HIS A 61 1.23 4.60 -6.15
C HIS A 61 2.58 5.05 -5.59
N CYS A 62 3.40 4.13 -5.05
CA CYS A 62 4.73 4.44 -4.51
C CYS A 62 5.62 5.10 -5.57
N GLN A 63 5.58 4.63 -6.83
CA GLN A 63 6.33 5.27 -7.92
C GLN A 63 5.86 6.71 -8.21
N LYS A 64 4.56 6.99 -8.09
CA LYS A 64 4.03 8.34 -8.26
C LYS A 64 4.47 9.24 -7.12
N VAL A 65 4.34 8.79 -5.88
CA VAL A 65 4.80 9.50 -4.68
C VAL A 65 6.29 9.82 -4.79
N GLU A 66 7.10 8.84 -5.20
CA GLU A 66 8.53 9.01 -5.37
C GLU A 66 8.88 10.12 -6.39
N ARG A 67 8.16 10.18 -7.52
CA ARG A 67 8.33 11.25 -8.51
C ARG A 67 8.02 12.64 -7.94
N GLN A 68 7.13 12.72 -6.95
CA GLN A 68 6.81 13.97 -6.25
C GLN A 68 7.87 14.35 -5.21
N LEU A 69 8.48 13.35 -4.56
CA LEU A 69 9.51 13.57 -3.55
C LEU A 69 10.87 13.96 -4.17
N LEU A 70 11.20 13.46 -5.37
CA LEU A 70 12.46 13.74 -6.08
C LEU A 70 12.85 15.25 -6.16
N PRO A 71 11.98 16.17 -6.61
CA PRO A 71 12.33 17.60 -6.66
C PRO A 71 12.60 18.20 -5.27
N MET A 72 11.98 17.66 -4.22
CA MET A 72 12.09 18.18 -2.85
C MET A 72 13.42 17.78 -2.18
N GLN A 73 14.08 16.73 -2.66
CA GLN A 73 15.42 16.32 -2.18
C GLN A 73 16.54 17.27 -2.61
N SER A 74 16.34 17.99 -3.73
CA SER A 74 17.34 18.93 -4.26
C SER A 74 17.45 20.22 -3.44
N VAL A 75 16.41 20.52 -2.64
CA VAL A 75 16.35 21.69 -1.77
C VAL A 75 16.93 21.31 -0.41
N LYS A 76 18.23 21.59 -0.23
CA LYS A 76 19.06 21.25 0.94
C LYS A 76 18.39 21.57 2.30
N GLN A 77 17.63 20.62 2.85
CA GLN A 77 17.32 20.57 4.27
C GLN A 77 17.76 19.19 4.79
N ALA A 78 18.95 19.12 5.40
CA ALA A 78 19.57 17.87 5.86
C ALA A 78 18.69 17.04 6.81
N ARG A 79 17.72 17.67 7.49
CA ARG A 79 16.75 17.00 8.38
C ARG A 79 15.58 16.34 7.63
N ARG A 80 15.22 16.85 6.44
CA ARG A 80 14.17 16.27 5.58
C ARG A 80 14.70 15.11 4.75
N GLY A 81 15.99 15.15 4.39
CA GLY A 81 16.66 14.04 3.72
C GLY A 81 16.45 12.72 4.47
N SER A 82 16.70 12.71 5.78
CA SER A 82 16.52 11.50 6.59
C SER A 82 15.07 11.05 6.70
N GLN A 83 14.08 11.96 6.77
CA GLN A 83 12.67 11.59 6.83
C GLN A 83 12.17 10.98 5.52
N ILE A 84 12.61 11.54 4.38
CA ILE A 84 12.28 11.01 3.05
C ILE A 84 12.97 9.67 2.81
N GLU A 85 14.23 9.51 3.25
CA GLU A 85 14.94 8.22 3.17
C GLU A 85 14.23 7.15 4.00
N THR A 86 13.88 7.43 5.27
CA THR A 86 13.12 6.49 6.10
C THR A 86 11.78 6.12 5.46
N PHE A 87 11.04 7.09 4.93
CA PHE A 87 9.78 6.81 4.25
C PHE A 87 9.94 5.90 3.02
N ARG A 88 11.03 6.04 2.26
CA ARG A 88 11.33 5.15 1.13
C ARG A 88 11.69 3.74 1.57
N ASP A 89 12.46 3.60 2.65
CA ASP A 89 12.79 2.30 3.21
C ASP A 89 11.50 1.58 3.65
N GLU A 90 10.58 2.30 4.30
CA GLU A 90 9.24 1.78 4.66
C GLU A 90 8.43 1.36 3.42
N GLN A 91 8.50 2.09 2.30
CA GLN A 91 7.84 1.70 1.04
C GLN A 91 8.38 0.39 0.49
N VAL A 92 9.70 0.20 0.51
CA VAL A 92 10.34 -1.03 0.03
C VAL A 92 9.94 -2.21 0.90
N GLU A 93 10.04 -2.08 2.22
CA GLU A 93 9.66 -3.13 3.17
C GLU A 93 8.18 -3.54 3.00
N LEU A 94 7.29 -2.55 2.79
CA LEU A 94 5.86 -2.80 2.56
C LEU A 94 5.60 -3.63 1.30
N LEU A 95 6.26 -3.27 0.19
CA LEU A 95 6.09 -3.98 -1.08
C LEU A 95 6.69 -5.39 -1.02
N GLU A 96 7.84 -5.56 -0.37
CA GLU A 96 8.45 -6.87 -0.15
C GLU A 96 7.57 -7.77 0.71
N ARG A 97 6.97 -7.22 1.78
CA ARG A 97 6.04 -7.94 2.64
C ARG A 97 4.81 -8.41 1.87
N LEU A 98 4.21 -7.53 1.07
CA LEU A 98 3.05 -7.86 0.26
C LEU A 98 3.36 -8.94 -0.80
N ALA A 99 4.56 -8.89 -1.39
CA ALA A 99 5.02 -9.94 -2.30
C ALA A 99 5.17 -11.29 -1.58
N HIS A 100 5.70 -11.29 -0.36
CA HIS A 100 5.81 -12.48 0.49
C HIS A 100 4.44 -13.07 0.84
N ASP A 101 3.49 -12.24 1.29
CA ASP A 101 2.14 -12.68 1.67
C ASP A 101 1.40 -13.28 0.47
N ARG A 102 1.58 -12.70 -0.73
CA ARG A 102 1.06 -13.29 -1.98
C ARG A 102 1.60 -14.70 -2.22
N GLU A 103 2.89 -14.92 -2.04
CA GLU A 103 3.49 -16.26 -2.19
C GLU A 103 2.98 -17.25 -1.15
N LEU A 104 2.75 -16.80 0.09
CA LEU A 104 2.18 -17.64 1.15
C LEU A 104 0.77 -18.12 0.75
N VAL A 105 -0.12 -17.22 0.32
CA VAL A 105 -1.47 -17.59 -0.12
C VAL A 105 -1.44 -18.61 -1.27
N GLN A 106 -0.49 -18.48 -2.20
CA GLN A 106 -0.35 -19.42 -3.32
C GLN A 106 0.19 -20.81 -2.92
N ARG A 107 1.00 -20.89 -1.85
CA ARG A 107 1.62 -22.15 -1.41
C ARG A 107 0.72 -22.97 -0.48
N HIS A 108 -0.16 -22.33 0.28
CA HIS A 108 -1.05 -23.05 1.19
C HIS A 108 -2.22 -23.69 0.42
N CYS A 109 -2.21 -25.02 0.33
CA CYS A 109 -3.28 -25.81 -0.28
C CYS A 109 -4.49 -25.88 0.68
N PRO A 110 -5.75 -25.76 0.19
CA PRO A 110 -6.95 -25.62 1.02
C PRO A 110 -7.26 -26.76 2.00
N CYS A 111 -6.72 -27.97 1.80
CA CYS A 111 -7.34 -29.18 2.32
C CYS A 111 -6.79 -29.74 3.65
N GLU A 112 -5.63 -29.30 4.15
CA GLU A 112 -5.00 -30.01 5.30
C GLU A 112 -4.69 -29.16 6.55
N GLU A 113 -4.73 -27.82 6.51
CA GLU A 113 -4.16 -27.01 7.61
C GLU A 113 -5.06 -25.84 8.07
N LEU A 114 -6.17 -26.18 8.75
CA LEU A 114 -7.08 -25.19 9.36
C LEU A 114 -6.39 -24.21 10.32
N ALA A 115 -5.32 -24.62 11.01
CA ALA A 115 -4.57 -23.76 11.93
C ALA A 115 -3.72 -22.68 11.22
N ASN A 116 -3.33 -22.90 9.96
CA ASN A 116 -2.56 -21.93 9.19
C ASN A 116 -3.44 -20.81 8.62
N TRP A 117 -4.75 -21.03 8.55
CA TRP A 117 -5.70 -20.04 8.03
C TRP A 117 -5.96 -18.89 9.00
N THR A 118 -6.17 -19.17 10.29
CA THR A 118 -6.32 -18.09 11.28
C THR A 118 -5.10 -17.19 11.28
N THR A 119 -3.89 -17.77 11.27
CA THR A 119 -2.63 -17.02 11.15
C THR A 119 -2.59 -16.18 9.87
N LEU A 120 -2.91 -16.76 8.71
CA LEU A 120 -2.92 -16.00 7.45
C LEU A 120 -3.91 -14.84 7.46
N GLY A 121 -5.04 -14.98 8.15
CA GLY A 121 -6.02 -13.90 8.33
C GLY A 121 -5.52 -12.77 9.22
N GLU A 122 -4.79 -13.11 10.29
CA GLU A 122 -4.10 -12.14 11.14
C GLU A 122 -3.00 -11.41 10.35
N GLU A 123 -2.25 -12.12 9.51
CA GLU A 123 -1.22 -11.53 8.64
C GLU A 123 -1.84 -10.58 7.60
N ILE A 124 -2.95 -10.95 6.95
CA ILE A 124 -3.67 -10.06 6.03
C ILE A 124 -4.22 -8.83 6.73
N SER A 125 -4.76 -8.98 7.95
CA SER A 125 -5.24 -7.85 8.75
C SER A 125 -4.10 -6.90 9.13
N THR A 126 -2.96 -7.47 9.54
CA THR A 126 -1.74 -6.72 9.86
C THR A 126 -1.22 -5.95 8.64
N LEU A 127 -1.18 -6.61 7.47
CA LEU A 127 -0.80 -5.99 6.21
C LEU A 127 -1.72 -4.80 5.86
N VAL A 128 -3.03 -4.95 6.01
CA VAL A 128 -4.00 -3.87 5.77
C VAL A 128 -3.75 -2.68 6.71
N GLU A 129 -3.51 -2.94 8.00
CA GLU A 129 -3.20 -1.90 8.99
C GLU A 129 -1.89 -1.19 8.65
N LEU A 130 -0.85 -1.93 8.24
CA LEU A 130 0.43 -1.38 7.81
C LEU A 130 0.26 -0.45 6.60
N ILE A 131 -0.51 -0.85 5.59
CA ILE A 131 -0.77 -0.02 4.41
C ILE A 131 -1.54 1.24 4.82
N ILE A 132 -2.55 1.13 5.67
CA ILE A 132 -3.32 2.29 6.16
C ILE A 132 -2.42 3.27 6.93
N SER A 133 -1.54 2.75 7.78
CA SER A 133 -0.55 3.53 8.53
C SER A 133 0.42 4.22 7.58
N HIS A 134 0.95 3.50 6.59
CA HIS A 134 1.86 4.04 5.59
C HIS A 134 1.24 5.21 4.81
N LEU A 135 -0.03 5.07 4.36
CA LEU A 135 -0.75 6.14 3.68
C LEU A 135 -0.98 7.37 4.59
N ALA A 136 -1.11 7.18 5.90
CA ALA A 136 -1.21 8.29 6.85
C ALA A 136 0.14 9.02 6.97
N THR A 137 1.24 8.27 7.13
CA THR A 137 2.60 8.82 7.14
C THR A 137 2.92 9.57 5.86
N GLU A 138 2.56 9.01 4.70
CA GLU A 138 2.71 9.67 3.40
C GLU A 138 2.01 11.02 3.38
N ARG A 139 0.75 11.07 3.82
CA ARG A 139 -0.03 12.31 3.85
C ARG A 139 0.61 13.36 4.74
N GLU A 140 1.01 12.97 5.96
CA GLU A 140 1.69 13.87 6.90
C GLU A 140 3.00 14.41 6.30
N LEU A 141 3.78 13.53 5.65
CA LEU A 141 5.02 13.92 4.97
C LEU A 141 4.73 14.93 3.85
N LEU A 142 3.81 14.62 2.93
CA LEU A 142 3.48 15.50 1.80
C LEU A 142 2.89 16.84 2.26
N GLU A 143 2.05 16.86 3.29
CA GLU A 143 1.52 18.08 3.89
C GLU A 143 2.63 18.93 4.52
N SER A 144 3.54 18.30 5.29
CA SER A 144 4.69 18.99 5.89
C SER A 144 5.61 19.63 4.84
N LEU A 145 5.71 18.99 3.66
CA LEU A 145 6.52 19.48 2.54
C LEU A 145 5.83 20.61 1.78
N ARG A 146 4.49 20.70 1.80
CA ARG A 146 3.67 21.73 1.13
C ARG A 146 3.42 22.99 1.97
N ALA A 147 3.44 22.86 3.29
CA ALA A 147 3.15 23.97 4.20
C ALA A 147 4.28 25.02 4.33
N GLU A 148 5.37 24.84 3.57
CA GLU A 148 6.55 25.73 3.51
C GLU A 148 6.73 26.33 2.10
#